data_AF-A0A4V3D203-F1
#
_entry.id   AF-A0A4V3D203-F1
#
_cell.length_a   1.000
_cell.length_b   1.000
_cell.length_c   1.000
_cell.angle_alpha   90.00
_cell.angle_beta   90.00
_cell.angle_gamma   90.00
#
_symmetry.space_group_name_H-M   'P 1'
#
loop_
_entity.id
_entity.type
_entity.pdbx_description
1 polymer ?
#
loop_
_entity_poly.entity_id
_entity_poly.type
_entity_poly.pdbx_seq_one_letter_code
_entity_poly.pdbx_strand_id
1 'polypeptide(L)'
;MKKIAFYLQIALLIFFLVFLMFFIFFDTLGSTFGMDPILAESMVKVFLTGTIVFLAAWGAMGIHQSGLNDKIKKMESEMNALKAKLYDLEHPKTKPGTNPIPQKNQEDSTGPIRPRQNFTDQ
;
A
#
# COMPACT_ATOMS: atom_id res chain seq x y z
N MET A 1 -14.13 -3.82 -3.47
CA MET A 1 -13.63 -3.16 -2.24
C MET A 1 -14.14 -1.73 -2.04
N LYS A 2 -14.25 -0.88 -3.10
CA LYS A 2 -14.85 0.47 -3.02
C LYS A 2 -16.20 0.55 -2.30
N LYS A 3 -17.11 -0.41 -2.58
CA LYS A 3 -18.45 -0.42 -1.98
C LYS A 3 -18.45 -0.76 -0.48
N ILE A 4 -17.60 -1.70 -0.04
CA ILE A 4 -17.52 -2.10 1.37
C ILE A 4 -17.05 -0.94 2.24
N ALA A 5 -15.97 -0.26 1.88
CA ALA A 5 -15.46 0.88 2.65
C ALA A 5 -16.50 2.01 2.73
N PHE A 6 -17.20 2.28 1.63
CA PHE A 6 -18.29 3.25 1.57
C PHE A 6 -19.45 2.90 2.51
N TYR A 7 -19.94 1.66 2.48
CA TYR A 7 -21.02 1.23 3.39
C TYR A 7 -20.58 1.22 4.85
N LEU A 8 -19.33 0.86 5.14
CA LEU A 8 -18.78 0.84 6.49
C LEU A 8 -18.64 2.27 7.05
N GLN A 9 -18.26 3.23 6.21
CA GLN A 9 -18.23 4.65 6.56
C GLN A 9 -19.62 5.26 6.75
N ILE A 10 -20.59 4.87 5.93
CA ILE A 10 -21.99 5.25 6.13
C ILE A 10 -22.52 4.69 7.46
N ALA A 11 -22.25 3.41 7.75
CA ALA A 11 -22.66 2.78 9.00
C ALA A 11 -22.02 3.49 10.21
N LEU A 12 -20.72 3.84 10.11
CA LEU A 12 -20.03 4.65 11.12
C LEU A 12 -20.68 6.03 11.29
N LEU A 13 -21.01 6.71 10.20
CA LEU A 13 -21.63 8.03 10.24
C LEU A 13 -23.02 7.99 10.87
N ILE A 14 -23.84 7.00 10.51
CA ILE A 14 -25.15 6.76 11.12
C ILE A 14 -24.99 6.46 12.61
N PHE A 15 -24.04 5.61 12.99
CA PHE A 15 -23.77 5.29 14.39
C PHE A 15 -23.46 6.55 15.20
N PHE A 16 -22.56 7.42 14.71
CA PHE A 16 -22.24 8.68 15.37
C PHE A 16 -23.41 9.66 15.39
N LEU A 17 -24.20 9.74 14.32
CA LEU A 17 -25.35 10.64 14.24
C LEU A 17 -26.45 10.25 15.24
N VAL A 18 -26.77 8.95 15.33
CA VAL A 18 -27.70 8.42 16.32
C VAL A 18 -27.16 8.67 17.72
N PHE A 19 -25.87 8.46 17.96
CA PHE A 19 -25.26 8.75 19.26
C PHE A 19 -25.29 10.22 19.62
N LEU A 20 -25.00 11.11 18.67
CA LEU A 20 -25.06 12.55 18.87
C LEU A 20 -26.48 13.01 19.19
N MET A 21 -27.46 12.48 18.46
CA MET A 21 -28.88 12.74 18.73
C MET A 21 -29.25 12.25 20.12
N PHE A 22 -28.86 11.03 20.49
CA PHE A 22 -29.07 10.50 21.83
C PHE A 22 -28.45 11.39 22.91
N PHE A 23 -27.25 11.93 22.67
CA PHE A 23 -26.56 12.82 23.61
C PHE A 23 -27.26 14.18 23.79
N ILE A 24 -27.68 14.81 22.68
CA ILE A 24 -28.35 16.11 22.68
C ILE A 24 -29.74 16.02 23.31
N PHE A 25 -30.47 14.95 23.00
CA PHE A 25 -31.82 14.71 23.50
C PHE A 25 -31.84 13.80 24.73
N PHE A 26 -30.70 13.57 25.40
CA PHE A 26 -30.64 12.64 26.51
C PHE A 26 -31.52 13.08 27.69
N ASP A 27 -31.47 14.37 28.05
CA ASP A 27 -32.29 14.90 29.15
C ASP A 27 -33.80 14.82 28.86
N THR A 28 -34.19 14.91 27.59
CA THR A 28 -35.60 14.86 27.18
C THR A 28 -36.09 13.44 26.93
N LEU A 29 -35.34 12.60 26.20
CA LEU A 29 -35.65 11.19 25.93
C LEU A 29 -35.40 10.30 27.15
N GLY A 30 -34.29 10.49 27.86
CA GLY A 30 -33.98 9.73 29.09
C GLY A 30 -35.06 9.90 30.16
N SER A 31 -35.56 11.13 30.31
CA SER A 31 -36.71 11.48 31.18
C SER A 31 -38.02 10.82 30.73
N THR A 32 -38.32 10.80 29.42
CA THR A 32 -39.57 10.19 28.91
C THR A 32 -39.55 8.66 28.88
N PHE A 33 -38.38 8.04 28.79
CA PHE A 33 -38.22 6.58 28.80
C PHE A 33 -37.91 6.02 30.20
N GLY A 34 -37.85 6.85 31.24
CA GLY A 34 -37.56 6.43 32.61
C GLY A 34 -36.15 5.82 32.76
N MET A 35 -35.20 6.23 31.93
CA MET A 35 -33.81 5.78 32.02
C MET A 35 -33.08 6.55 33.11
N ASP A 36 -32.32 5.82 33.93
CA ASP A 36 -31.40 6.40 34.91
C ASP A 36 -30.41 7.36 34.21
N PRO A 37 -29.94 8.41 34.92
CA PRO A 37 -28.97 9.36 34.38
C PRO A 37 -27.75 8.62 33.80
N ILE A 38 -27.17 9.13 32.70
CA ILE A 38 -25.94 8.54 32.13
C ILE A 38 -24.88 8.45 33.22
N LEU A 39 -24.64 7.23 33.71
CA LEU A 39 -23.48 6.93 34.52
C LEU A 39 -22.24 6.91 33.63
N ALA A 40 -21.10 7.32 34.20
CA ALA A 40 -19.80 7.30 33.53
C ALA A 40 -19.48 5.93 32.90
N GLU A 41 -19.92 4.84 33.51
CA GLU A 41 -19.74 3.48 33.00
C GLU A 41 -20.44 3.24 31.65
N SER A 42 -21.68 3.72 31.50
CA SER A 42 -22.44 3.62 30.25
C SER A 42 -21.77 4.42 29.13
N MET A 43 -21.25 5.60 29.46
CA MET A 43 -20.52 6.45 28.51
C MET A 43 -19.22 5.80 28.02
N VAL A 44 -18.48 5.13 28.90
CA VAL A 44 -17.27 4.38 28.53
C VAL A 44 -17.60 3.22 27.57
N LYS A 45 -18.68 2.47 27.83
CA LYS A 45 -19.12 1.35 26.95
C LYS A 45 -19.48 1.84 25.55
N VAL A 46 -20.18 2.96 25.47
CA VAL A 46 -20.52 3.64 24.22
C VAL A 46 -19.27 4.06 23.46
N PHE A 47 -18.36 4.74 24.13
CA PHE A 47 -17.14 5.24 23.51
C PHE A 47 -16.25 4.10 23.01
N LEU A 48 -16.13 3.03 23.80
CA LEU A 48 -15.39 1.83 23.43
C LEU A 48 -15.99 1.15 22.20
N THR A 49 -17.31 1.01 22.16
CA THR A 49 -18.02 0.43 21.01
C THR A 49 -17.81 1.29 19.75
N GLY A 50 -17.95 2.61 19.87
CA GLY A 50 -17.67 3.54 18.77
C GLY A 50 -16.22 3.49 18.29
N THR A 51 -15.27 3.33 19.21
CA THR A 51 -13.84 3.19 18.90
C THR A 51 -13.57 1.91 18.10
N ILE A 52 -14.21 0.79 18.45
CA ILE A 52 -14.05 -0.47 17.70
C ILE A 52 -14.60 -0.33 16.28
N VAL A 53 -15.81 0.25 16.13
CA VAL A 53 -16.40 0.49 14.81
C VAL A 53 -15.55 1.45 13.98
N PHE A 54 -15.00 2.49 14.61
CA PHE A 54 -14.07 3.43 13.98
C PHE A 54 -12.80 2.74 13.50
N LEU A 55 -12.16 1.92 14.33
CA LEU A 55 -10.94 1.19 13.97
C LEU A 55 -11.19 0.21 12.81
N ALA A 56 -12.34 -0.47 12.80
CA ALA A 56 -12.72 -1.33 11.69
C ALA A 56 -12.89 -0.54 10.37
N ALA A 57 -13.57 0.61 10.44
CA ALA A 57 -13.74 1.50 9.29
C ALA A 57 -12.40 2.07 8.79
N TRP A 58 -11.53 2.49 9.72
CA TRP A 58 -10.21 3.00 9.43
C TRP A 58 -9.30 1.95 8.77
N GLY A 59 -9.28 0.74 9.33
CA GLY A 59 -8.51 -0.37 8.77
C GLY A 59 -8.95 -0.73 7.35
N ALA A 60 -10.26 -0.80 7.11
CA ALA A 60 -10.81 -1.05 5.78
C ALA A 60 -10.41 0.04 4.76
N MET A 61 -10.38 1.31 5.20
CA MET A 61 -9.93 2.43 4.37
C MET A 61 -8.43 2.34 4.05
N GLY A 62 -7.59 1.99 5.03
CA GLY A 62 -6.15 1.80 4.84
C GLY A 62 -5.83 0.74 3.78
N ILE A 63 -6.51 -0.40 3.83
CA ILE A 63 -6.36 -1.49 2.83
C ILE A 63 -6.82 -1.05 1.43
N HIS A 64 -7.88 -0.25 1.36
CA HIS A 64 -8.34 0.27 0.08
C HIS A 64 -7.32 1.25 -0.53
N GLN A 65 -6.71 2.11 0.29
CA GLN A 65 -5.71 3.07 -0.14
C GLN A 65 -4.43 2.38 -0.64
N SER A 66 -3.97 1.32 0.03
CA SER A 66 -2.80 0.54 -0.42
C SER A 66 -3.05 -0.09 -1.79
N GLY A 67 -4.23 -0.67 -2.02
CA GLY A 67 -4.58 -1.25 -3.32
C GLY A 67 -4.64 -0.22 -4.47
N LEU A 68 -5.03 1.03 -4.19
CA LEU A 68 -4.94 2.12 -5.18
C LEU A 68 -3.49 2.46 -5.50
N ASN A 69 -2.63 2.51 -4.47
CA ASN A 69 -1.21 2.85 -4.64
C ASN A 69 -0.47 1.78 -5.45
N ASP A 70 -0.78 0.50 -5.23
CA ASP A 70 -0.23 -0.61 -6.01
C ASP A 70 -0.67 -0.54 -7.48
N LYS A 71 -1.92 -0.14 -7.73
CA LYS A 71 -2.42 0.07 -9.10
C LYS A 71 -1.70 1.22 -9.80
N ILE A 72 -1.40 2.31 -9.08
CA ILE A 72 -0.63 3.45 -9.61
C ILE A 72 0.80 3.00 -9.95
N LYS A 73 1.48 2.32 -9.02
CA LYS A 73 2.84 1.78 -9.25
C LYS A 73 2.91 0.85 -10.46
N LYS A 74 1.91 -0.03 -10.61
CA LYS A 74 1.81 -0.91 -11.78
C LYS A 74 1.67 -0.12 -13.07
N MET A 75 0.81 0.90 -13.09
CA MET A 75 0.61 1.76 -14.25
C MET A 75 1.88 2.55 -14.61
N GLU A 76 2.61 3.06 -13.62
CA GLU A 76 3.90 3.72 -13.82
C GLU A 76 4.94 2.77 -14.42
N SER A 77 5.01 1.54 -13.91
CA SER A 77 5.90 0.51 -14.45
C SER A 77 5.57 0.15 -15.90
N GLU A 78 4.28 -0.01 -16.23
CA GLU A 78 3.83 -0.30 -17.60
C GLU A 78 4.16 0.87 -18.54
N MET A 79 3.93 2.11 -18.10
CA MET A 79 4.27 3.31 -18.88
C MET A 79 5.77 3.42 -19.12
N ASN A 80 6.61 3.15 -18.11
CA ASN A 80 8.06 3.15 -18.26
C ASN A 80 8.53 2.04 -19.22
N ALA A 81 7.93 0.85 -19.17
CA ALA A 81 8.22 -0.22 -20.11
C ALA A 81 7.84 0.15 -21.55
N LEU A 82 6.70 0.83 -21.76
CA LEU A 82 6.30 1.34 -23.08
C LEU A 82 7.25 2.42 -23.59
N LYS A 83 7.66 3.35 -22.74
CA LYS A 83 8.66 4.37 -23.09
C LYS A 83 9.99 3.74 -23.50
N ALA A 84 10.45 2.73 -22.77
CA ALA A 84 11.67 1.99 -23.10
C ALA A 84 11.55 1.26 -24.45
N LYS A 85 10.42 0.61 -24.72
CA LYS A 85 10.17 -0.03 -26.01
C LYS A 85 10.13 0.98 -27.16
N LEU A 86 9.47 2.12 -26.97
CA LEU A 86 9.41 3.18 -27.97
C LEU A 86 10.81 3.72 -28.26
N TYR A 87 11.61 3.94 -27.23
CA TYR A 87 13.01 4.36 -27.38
C TYR A 87 13.83 3.34 -28.17
N ASP A 88 13.72 2.04 -27.87
CA ASP A 88 14.38 0.96 -28.61
C ASP A 88 13.91 0.86 -30.08
N LEU A 89 12.65 1.25 -30.38
CA LEU A 89 12.13 1.33 -31.74
C LEU A 89 12.70 2.54 -32.51
N GLU A 90 12.79 3.70 -31.86
CA GLU A 90 13.31 4.94 -32.45
C GLU A 90 14.83 4.92 -32.60
N HIS A 91 15.53 4.19 -31.73
CA HIS A 91 16.97 3.98 -31.75
C HIS A 91 17.27 2.50 -31.96
N PRO A 92 17.02 1.96 -33.17
CA PRO A 92 17.29 0.57 -33.47
C PRO A 92 18.74 0.28 -33.12
N LYS A 93 18.97 -0.72 -32.25
CA LYS A 93 20.29 -1.11 -31.79
C LYS A 93 21.16 -1.34 -33.03
N THR A 94 22.07 -0.41 -33.29
CA THR A 94 23.12 -0.63 -34.26
C THR A 94 23.80 -1.91 -33.80
N LYS A 95 23.88 -2.88 -34.72
CA LYS A 95 24.48 -4.20 -34.44
C LYS A 95 25.77 -3.93 -33.67
N PRO A 96 25.99 -4.53 -32.49
CA PRO A 96 27.28 -4.40 -31.85
C PRO A 96 28.29 -4.89 -32.88
N GLY A 97 29.13 -3.97 -33.36
CA GLY A 97 30.27 -4.33 -34.17
C GLY A 97 31.00 -5.43 -33.42
N THR A 98 31.26 -6.53 -34.12
CA THR A 98 31.92 -7.74 -33.64
C THR A 98 32.98 -7.39 -32.60
N ASN A 99 32.63 -7.49 -31.31
CA ASN A 99 33.64 -7.51 -30.27
C ASN A 99 34.40 -8.82 -30.49
N PRO A 100 35.71 -8.79 -30.80
CA PRO A 100 36.45 -10.00 -31.07
C PRO A 100 36.38 -10.88 -29.82
N ILE A 101 35.82 -12.06 -30.01
CA ILE A 101 35.78 -13.13 -29.01
C ILE A 101 37.22 -13.34 -28.53
N PRO A 102 37.54 -13.20 -27.23
CA PRO A 102 38.86 -13.60 -26.75
C PRO A 102 39.01 -15.09 -27.02
N GLN A 103 39.96 -15.45 -27.87
CA GLN A 103 40.29 -16.85 -28.15
C GLN A 103 40.52 -17.57 -26.83
N LYS A 104 39.61 -18.48 -26.49
CA LYS A 104 39.80 -19.46 -25.44
C LYS A 104 40.92 -20.38 -25.93
N ASN A 105 42.16 -20.02 -25.62
CA ASN A 105 43.31 -20.90 -25.84
C ASN A 105 43.01 -22.23 -25.15
N GLN A 106 42.77 -23.23 -26.00
CA GLN A 106 43.13 -24.60 -25.69
C GLN A 106 44.59 -24.59 -25.29
N GLU A 107 44.90 -25.14 -24.12
CA GLU A 107 46.10 -25.96 -23.94
C GLU A 107 45.99 -26.63 -22.56
N ASP A 108 45.78 -27.95 -22.64
CA ASP A 108 46.20 -28.88 -21.60
C ASP A 108 47.62 -28.55 -21.15
N SER A 109 47.82 -28.28 -19.86
CA SER A 109 49.02 -28.75 -19.15
C SER A 109 48.93 -28.43 -17.66
N THR A 110 48.96 -29.49 -16.88
CA THR A 110 49.46 -29.55 -15.50
C THR A 110 50.77 -28.75 -15.36
N GLY A 111 50.75 -27.62 -14.64
CA GLY A 111 51.95 -26.79 -14.39
C GLY A 111 51.64 -25.51 -13.62
N PRO A 112 52.62 -24.92 -12.90
CA PRO A 112 52.40 -24.11 -11.70
C PRO A 112 51.67 -22.79 -11.99
N ILE A 113 50.76 -22.45 -11.07
CA ILE A 113 49.89 -21.27 -11.09
C ILE A 113 50.68 -20.01 -11.49
N ARG A 114 50.29 -19.36 -12.59
CA ARG A 114 50.87 -18.08 -13.00
C ARG A 114 50.39 -16.96 -12.06
N PRO A 115 51.24 -16.00 -11.67
CA PRO A 115 50.87 -14.96 -10.70
C PRO A 115 49.68 -14.12 -11.20
N ARG A 116 48.73 -13.83 -10.30
CA ARG A 116 47.58 -12.96 -10.61
C ARG A 116 48.06 -11.52 -10.87
N GLN A 117 47.61 -10.94 -11.98
CA GLN A 117 47.76 -9.51 -12.24
C GLN A 117 46.75 -8.74 -11.37
N ASN A 118 47.24 -7.93 -10.42
CA ASN A 118 46.43 -6.91 -9.76
C ASN A 118 46.42 -5.67 -10.66
N PHE A 119 45.24 -5.32 -11.18
CA PHE A 119 45.06 -4.03 -11.83
C PHE A 119 44.89 -2.96 -10.74
N THR A 120 45.95 -2.22 -10.49
CA THR A 120 45.89 -0.89 -9.87
C THR A 120 46.43 0.06 -10.92
N ASP A 121 45.59 0.93 -11.46
CA ASP A 121 46.03 2.17 -12.11
C ASP A 121 44.99 3.26 -11.89
N GLN A 122 45.52 4.48 -11.72
CA GLN A 122 44.91 5.75 -11.33
C GLN A 122 44.08 6.39 -12.43
#